data_AF-A0A2J8XSK2-F1
#
_entry.id   AF-A0A2J8XSK2-F1
#
_cell.length_a   1.000
_cell.length_b   1.000
_cell.length_c   1.000
_cell.angle_alpha   90.00
_cell.angle_beta   90.00
_cell.angle_gamma   90.00
#
_symmetry.space_group_name_H-M   'P 1'
#
loop_
_entity.id
_entity.type
_entity.pdbx_description
1 polymer ?
#
loop_
_entity_poly.entity_id
_entity_poly.type
_entity_poly.pdbx_seq_one_letter_code
_entity_poly.pdbx_strand_id
1 'polypeptide(L)'
;YYALSAMLIAGCIYKYIEYRGAEKEWGDGIRGLSLNAARYALLRVEHGPPHTKNWRPQVLVMLNLDAEQAVKHPRLLSFTSQLKAGKGLTIVGSVLEGTYLDKHMEAQRAEENIRSLMSTEKTKGFCQLVVSSSLRDGMSHLIQSAGLGGLKHNTVLMAWPASWKQEDNPFSWKNFVDTVRDTTAAHQALLVAKNVDSFPQNQERFGGGHIDVWWIVHDGGMLMLLPFLLRQHKVWRKCRMRIFTVAQVDDNSIQMKKDLQVFLYHLRISAEVEVVEMVENDISAFTYERTLMMEQRSQMLKQMQLSKNEQEREAQLIHDRNTASHTAAAARTQAPPTPDKVQMTWTREKLIAE
;
A
#
# COMPACT_ATOMS: atom_id res chain seq x y z
N TYR A 1 -52.89 -11.43 12.03
CA TYR A 1 -52.98 -10.21 11.21
C TYR A 1 -52.77 -8.95 12.04
N TYR A 2 -53.47 -8.75 13.17
CA TYR A 2 -53.26 -7.57 14.04
C TYR A 2 -51.81 -7.35 14.53
N ALA A 3 -51.08 -8.40 14.89
CA ALA A 3 -49.68 -8.28 15.30
C ALA A 3 -48.78 -7.77 14.17
N LEU A 4 -49.03 -8.17 12.92
CA LEU A 4 -48.30 -7.68 11.75
C LEU A 4 -48.61 -6.19 11.51
N SER A 5 -49.88 -5.79 11.64
CA SER A 5 -50.29 -4.39 11.55
C SER A 5 -49.63 -3.53 12.64
N ALA A 6 -49.58 -4.02 13.88
CA ALA A 6 -48.92 -3.32 14.98
C ALA A 6 -47.41 -3.16 14.76
N MET A 7 -46.72 -4.21 14.30
CA MET A 7 -45.29 -4.14 13.98
C MET A 7 -45.01 -3.17 12.82
N LEU A 8 -45.87 -3.13 11.79
CA LEU A 8 -45.74 -2.18 10.69
C LEU A 8 -45.89 -0.74 11.18
N ILE A 9 -46.93 -0.44 11.97
CA ILE A 9 -47.16 0.90 12.52
C ILE A 9 -45.99 1.33 13.40
N ALA A 10 -45.49 0.45 14.28
CA ALA A 10 -44.33 0.72 15.11
C ALA A 10 -43.07 1.00 14.28
N GLY A 11 -42.83 0.24 13.21
CA GLY A 11 -41.73 0.47 12.28
C GLY A 11 -41.83 1.81 11.53
N CYS A 12 -43.03 2.18 11.08
CA CYS A 12 -43.29 3.48 10.45
C CYS A 12 -43.03 4.65 11.42
N ILE A 13 -43.51 4.54 12.67
CA ILE A 13 -43.26 5.56 13.70
C ILE A 13 -41.77 5.68 13.99
N TYR A 14 -41.07 4.56 14.14
CA TYR A 14 -39.61 4.55 14.36
C TYR A 14 -38.87 5.27 13.22
N LYS A 15 -39.20 4.93 11.96
CA LYS A 15 -38.57 5.56 10.79
C LYS A 15 -38.92 7.05 10.67
N TYR A 16 -40.14 7.44 11.02
CA TYR A 16 -40.55 8.84 11.04
C TYR A 16 -39.77 9.65 12.08
N ILE A 17 -39.59 9.12 13.30
CA ILE A 17 -38.78 9.75 14.34
C ILE A 17 -37.33 9.89 13.88
N GLU A 18 -36.75 8.85 13.29
CA GLU A 18 -35.38 8.85 12.76
C GLU A 18 -35.19 9.94 11.68
N TYR A 19 -36.14 10.04 10.75
CA TYR A 19 -36.14 11.03 9.68
C TYR A 19 -36.25 12.47 10.23
N ARG A 20 -37.18 12.73 11.15
CA ARG A 20 -37.36 14.07 11.74
C ARG A 20 -36.19 14.48 12.62
N GLY A 21 -35.56 13.52 13.29
CA GLY A 21 -34.30 13.74 14.01
C GLY A 21 -33.18 14.17 13.06
N ALA A 22 -32.98 13.42 11.96
CA ALA A 22 -31.99 13.73 10.94
C ALA A 22 -32.24 15.08 10.25
N GLU A 23 -33.51 15.40 9.93
CA GLU A 23 -33.90 16.69 9.33
C GLU A 23 -33.59 17.86 10.26
N LYS A 24 -33.84 17.71 11.57
CA LYS A 24 -33.54 18.75 12.57
C LYS A 24 -32.03 18.96 12.75
N GLU A 25 -31.24 17.89 12.75
CA GLU A 25 -29.79 17.95 12.97
C GLU A 25 -29.02 18.47 11.75
N TRP A 26 -29.44 18.07 10.54
CA TRP A 26 -28.65 18.28 9.31
C TRP A 26 -29.35 19.15 8.27
N GLY A 27 -30.58 19.61 8.52
CA GLY A 27 -31.36 20.47 7.61
C GLY A 27 -32.04 19.74 6.44
N ASP A 28 -31.58 18.54 6.07
CA ASP A 28 -32.19 17.66 5.07
C ASP A 28 -32.32 16.24 5.64
N GLY A 29 -33.55 15.70 5.68
CA GLY A 29 -33.83 14.41 6.30
C GLY A 29 -33.13 13.22 5.63
N ILE A 30 -33.05 13.16 4.29
CA ILE A 30 -32.45 12.00 3.59
C ILE A 30 -30.92 12.03 3.70
N ARG A 31 -30.33 13.21 3.49
CA ARG A 31 -28.88 13.41 3.66
C ARG A 31 -28.47 13.23 5.12
N GLY A 32 -29.27 13.75 6.05
CA GLY A 32 -29.04 13.63 7.49
C GLY A 32 -29.02 12.18 7.97
N LEU A 33 -29.92 11.33 7.47
CA LEU A 33 -29.91 9.89 7.79
C LEU A 33 -28.59 9.23 7.36
N SER A 34 -28.11 9.55 6.15
CA SER A 34 -26.85 9.02 5.63
C SER A 34 -25.65 9.50 6.43
N LEU A 35 -25.63 10.78 6.83
CA LEU A 35 -24.58 11.37 7.65
C LEU A 35 -24.55 10.77 9.06
N ASN A 36 -25.71 10.58 9.69
CA ASN A 36 -25.80 9.92 10.98
C ASN A 36 -25.31 8.47 10.92
N ALA A 37 -25.73 7.71 9.90
CA ALA A 37 -25.24 6.35 9.70
C ALA A 37 -23.71 6.31 9.52
N ALA A 38 -23.15 7.23 8.73
CA ALA A 38 -21.70 7.34 8.52
C ALA A 38 -20.95 7.69 9.82
N ARG A 39 -21.42 8.69 10.58
CA ARG A 39 -20.84 9.09 11.86
C ARG A 39 -20.82 7.94 12.87
N TYR A 40 -21.95 7.24 13.04
CA TYR A 40 -22.03 6.09 13.94
C TYR A 40 -21.10 4.95 13.51
N ALA A 41 -20.96 4.70 12.19
CA ALA A 41 -20.04 3.71 11.69
C ALA A 41 -18.58 4.07 11.99
N LEU A 42 -18.18 5.33 11.78
CA LEU A 42 -16.81 5.80 12.03
C LEU A 42 -16.40 5.70 13.50
N LEU A 43 -17.28 6.14 14.42
CA LEU A 43 -17.02 6.06 15.87
C LEU A 43 -16.84 4.61 16.35
N ARG A 44 -17.52 3.66 15.72
CA ARG A 44 -17.39 2.22 16.05
C ARG A 44 -16.11 1.59 15.53
N VAL A 45 -15.61 2.04 14.37
CA VAL A 45 -14.40 1.47 13.74
C VAL A 45 -13.12 1.86 14.49
N GLU A 46 -13.13 3.02 15.16
CA GLU A 46 -11.95 3.57 15.84
C GLU A 46 -11.42 2.71 17.00
N HIS A 47 -12.25 1.85 17.60
CA HIS A 47 -11.93 1.14 18.85
C HIS A 47 -11.44 -0.31 18.68
N GLY A 48 -11.09 -0.75 17.47
CA GLY A 48 -10.65 -2.13 17.21
C GLY A 48 -9.12 -2.28 17.12
N PRO A 49 -8.49 -3.26 17.80
CA PRO A 49 -7.06 -3.50 17.63
C PRO A 49 -6.77 -3.96 16.18
N PRO A 50 -5.76 -3.37 15.51
CA PRO A 50 -5.37 -3.81 14.18
C PRO A 50 -4.81 -5.24 14.24
N HIS A 51 -5.38 -6.16 13.46
CA HIS A 51 -4.89 -7.53 13.37
C HIS A 51 -4.22 -7.77 12.01
N THR A 52 -3.00 -8.32 12.00
CA THR A 52 -2.19 -8.62 10.80
C THR A 52 -2.96 -9.38 9.71
N LYS A 53 -3.75 -10.40 10.08
CA LYS A 53 -4.57 -11.20 9.15
C LYS A 53 -5.60 -10.41 8.34
N ASN A 54 -6.06 -9.28 8.87
CA ASN A 54 -7.08 -8.44 8.25
C ASN A 54 -6.48 -7.30 7.43
N TRP A 55 -5.15 -7.20 7.34
CA TRP A 55 -4.53 -6.16 6.55
C TRP A 55 -5.00 -6.25 5.10
N ARG A 56 -5.47 -5.11 4.58
CA ARG A 56 -5.84 -4.89 3.19
C ARG A 56 -5.37 -3.49 2.81
N PRO A 57 -4.92 -3.28 1.58
CA PRO A 57 -4.45 -1.97 1.16
C PRO A 57 -5.62 -1.00 1.09
N GLN A 58 -5.61 0.05 1.91
CA GLN A 58 -6.46 1.24 1.82
C GLN A 58 -5.61 2.34 1.19
N VAL A 59 -5.91 2.71 -0.04
CA VAL A 59 -4.92 3.35 -0.93
C VAL A 59 -5.13 4.85 -0.98
N LEU A 60 -4.08 5.62 -0.69
CA LEU A 60 -3.94 7.02 -1.09
C LEU A 60 -3.19 7.06 -2.42
N VAL A 61 -3.88 7.40 -3.49
CA VAL A 61 -3.30 7.54 -4.84
C VAL A 61 -2.81 8.97 -5.01
N MET A 62 -1.50 9.15 -5.13
CA MET A 62 -0.88 10.45 -5.33
C MET A 62 -0.80 10.76 -6.82
N LEU A 63 -1.63 11.71 -7.28
CA LEU A 63 -1.62 12.19 -8.65
C LEU A 63 -0.82 13.49 -8.76
N ASN A 64 -0.05 13.58 -9.84
CA ASN A 64 0.60 14.81 -10.24
C ASN A 64 -0.21 15.48 -11.36
N LEU A 65 -0.42 16.78 -11.23
CA LEU A 65 -1.04 17.61 -12.26
C LEU A 65 0.03 18.26 -13.15
N ASP A 66 -0.32 18.52 -14.39
CA ASP A 66 0.45 19.39 -15.29
C ASP A 66 -0.01 20.85 -15.21
N ALA A 67 0.57 21.69 -16.07
CA ALA A 67 0.26 23.12 -16.11
C ALA A 67 -1.19 23.41 -16.52
N GLU A 68 -1.84 22.49 -17.22
CA GLU A 68 -3.23 22.58 -17.64
C GLU A 68 -4.19 21.95 -16.62
N GLN A 69 -3.67 21.56 -15.44
CA GLN A 69 -4.41 20.88 -14.38
C GLN A 69 -4.98 19.53 -14.81
N ALA A 70 -4.39 18.92 -15.84
CA ALA A 70 -4.68 17.56 -16.25
C ALA A 70 -3.78 16.57 -15.49
N VAL A 71 -4.27 15.34 -15.32
CA VAL A 71 -3.56 14.29 -14.61
C VAL A 71 -2.48 13.72 -15.52
N LYS A 72 -1.21 13.83 -15.12
CA LYS A 72 -0.07 13.35 -15.92
C LYS A 72 -0.11 11.86 -16.21
N HIS A 73 -0.49 11.06 -15.20
CA HIS A 73 -0.49 9.59 -15.27
C HIS A 73 -1.87 9.01 -14.96
N PRO A 74 -2.85 9.11 -15.89
CA PRO A 74 -4.22 8.64 -15.65
C PRO A 74 -4.29 7.13 -15.40
N ARG A 75 -3.33 6.36 -15.92
CA ARG A 75 -3.23 4.90 -15.71
C ARG A 75 -3.05 4.48 -14.26
N LEU A 76 -2.61 5.38 -13.38
CA LEU A 76 -2.54 5.08 -11.95
C LEU A 76 -3.94 4.83 -11.37
N LEU A 77 -4.96 5.54 -11.87
CA LEU A 77 -6.36 5.30 -11.53
C LEU A 77 -6.86 3.97 -12.10
N SER A 78 -6.53 3.68 -13.37
CA SER A 78 -6.84 2.37 -13.98
C SER A 78 -6.28 1.24 -13.12
N PHE A 79 -4.99 1.29 -12.78
CA PHE A 79 -4.33 0.29 -11.95
C PHE A 79 -4.97 0.17 -10.56
N THR A 80 -5.30 1.30 -9.92
CA THR A 80 -5.98 1.31 -8.62
C THR A 80 -7.34 0.61 -8.70
N SER A 81 -8.15 0.90 -9.72
CA SER A 81 -9.45 0.26 -9.93
C SER A 81 -9.32 -1.27 -10.10
N GLN A 82 -8.25 -1.71 -10.77
CA GLN A 82 -7.94 -3.13 -11.01
C GLN A 82 -7.50 -3.82 -9.72
N LEU A 83 -6.65 -3.18 -8.91
CA LEU A 83 -6.17 -3.71 -7.64
C LEU A 83 -7.29 -3.82 -6.59
N LYS A 84 -8.15 -2.80 -6.52
CA LYS A 84 -9.19 -2.69 -5.50
C LYS A 84 -10.51 -3.34 -5.88
N ALA A 85 -10.77 -3.53 -7.18
CA ALA A 85 -12.02 -4.06 -7.72
C ALA A 85 -13.29 -3.39 -7.14
N GLY A 86 -13.19 -2.09 -6.84
CA GLY A 86 -14.27 -1.29 -6.25
C GLY A 86 -14.58 -1.55 -4.77
N LYS A 87 -13.67 -2.23 -4.03
CA LYS A 87 -13.82 -2.54 -2.60
C LYS A 87 -12.79 -1.80 -1.74
N GLY A 88 -13.19 -1.53 -0.50
CA GLY A 88 -12.38 -0.80 0.47
C GLY A 88 -12.27 0.70 0.16
N LEU A 89 -11.44 1.39 0.93
CA LEU A 89 -11.17 2.81 0.80
C LEU A 89 -10.12 3.07 -0.29
N THR A 90 -10.41 4.07 -1.11
CA THR A 90 -9.47 4.71 -2.03
C THR A 90 -9.64 6.22 -1.87
N ILE A 91 -8.54 6.92 -1.60
CA ILE A 91 -8.47 8.38 -1.59
C ILE A 91 -7.53 8.76 -2.74
N VAL A 92 -7.96 9.68 -3.59
CA VAL A 92 -7.15 10.23 -4.68
C VAL A 92 -6.69 11.61 -4.24
N GLY A 93 -5.41 11.71 -3.91
CA GLY A 93 -4.75 12.91 -3.44
C GLY A 93 -4.06 13.66 -4.57
N SER A 94 -4.18 14.98 -4.59
CA SER A 94 -3.40 15.84 -5.48
C SER A 94 -3.03 17.14 -4.78
N VAL A 95 -1.88 17.71 -5.15
CA VAL A 95 -1.40 18.97 -4.60
C VAL A 95 -1.30 20.00 -5.72
N LEU A 96 -1.87 21.18 -5.49
CA LEU A 96 -1.72 22.34 -6.36
C LEU A 96 -0.79 23.34 -5.68
N GLU A 97 0.33 23.64 -6.32
CA GLU A 97 1.33 24.55 -5.76
C GLU A 97 0.86 26.01 -5.86
N GLY A 98 0.85 26.75 -4.75
CA GLY A 98 0.49 28.16 -4.67
C GLY A 98 -0.26 28.54 -3.40
N THR A 99 -0.88 29.72 -3.40
CA THR A 99 -1.68 30.23 -2.28
C THR A 99 -3.16 29.96 -2.51
N TYR A 100 -3.85 29.43 -1.50
CA TYR A 100 -5.28 29.07 -1.63
C TYR A 100 -6.17 30.25 -2.00
N LEU A 101 -5.90 31.45 -1.45
CA LEU A 101 -6.67 32.66 -1.73
C LEU A 101 -6.78 32.93 -3.24
N ASP A 102 -5.69 32.74 -3.98
CA ASP A 102 -5.63 33.00 -5.41
C ASP A 102 -6.09 31.79 -6.24
N LYS A 103 -5.75 30.57 -5.79
CA LYS A 103 -5.95 29.33 -6.56
C LYS A 103 -7.21 28.55 -6.21
N HIS A 104 -8.11 29.07 -5.38
CA HIS A 104 -9.33 28.33 -4.98
C HIS A 104 -10.21 27.91 -6.17
N MET A 105 -10.36 28.76 -7.21
CA MET A 105 -11.13 28.42 -8.41
C MET A 105 -10.42 27.35 -9.26
N GLU A 106 -9.10 27.43 -9.39
CA GLU A 106 -8.28 26.42 -10.06
C GLU A 106 -8.35 25.07 -9.33
N ALA A 107 -8.28 25.10 -8.01
CA ALA A 107 -8.40 23.93 -7.15
C ALA A 107 -9.75 23.21 -7.36
N GLN A 108 -10.85 23.96 -7.41
CA GLN A 108 -12.19 23.40 -7.68
C GLN A 108 -12.26 22.74 -9.06
N ARG A 109 -11.75 23.40 -10.11
CA ARG A 109 -11.71 22.84 -11.48
C ARG A 109 -10.85 21.58 -11.56
N ALA A 110 -9.67 21.60 -10.94
CA ALA A 110 -8.79 20.44 -10.88
C ALA A 110 -9.45 19.26 -10.15
N GLU A 111 -10.19 19.51 -9.06
CA GLU A 111 -10.93 18.48 -8.35
C GLU A 111 -12.05 17.87 -9.22
N GLU A 112 -12.79 18.69 -9.96
CA GLU A 112 -13.81 18.22 -10.91
C GLU A 112 -13.20 17.38 -12.04
N ASN A 113 -12.07 17.80 -12.59
CA ASN A 113 -11.32 17.07 -13.61
C ASN A 113 -10.88 15.69 -13.10
N ILE A 114 -10.30 15.64 -11.89
CA ILE A 114 -9.89 14.39 -11.25
C ILE A 114 -11.12 13.49 -11.02
N ARG A 115 -12.23 14.04 -10.52
CA ARG A 115 -13.46 13.26 -10.26
C ARG A 115 -14.08 12.71 -11.56
N SER A 116 -14.05 13.47 -12.64
CA SER A 116 -14.47 13.01 -13.97
C SER A 116 -13.60 11.85 -14.47
N LEU A 117 -12.28 11.96 -14.30
CA LEU A 117 -11.34 10.89 -14.66
C LEU A 117 -11.52 9.65 -13.77
N MET A 118 -11.74 9.80 -12.47
CA MET A 118 -12.06 8.70 -11.56
C MET A 118 -13.31 7.93 -12.02
N SER A 119 -14.34 8.64 -12.46
CA SER A 119 -15.56 8.02 -13.02
C SER A 119 -15.26 7.23 -14.29
N THR A 120 -14.50 7.82 -15.21
CA THR A 120 -14.07 7.19 -16.47
C THR A 120 -13.27 5.91 -16.24
N GLU A 121 -12.33 5.96 -15.29
CA GLU A 121 -11.48 4.83 -14.91
C GLU A 121 -12.14 3.87 -13.91
N LYS A 122 -13.40 4.10 -13.53
CA LYS A 122 -14.18 3.28 -12.60
C LYS A 122 -13.54 3.15 -11.22
N THR A 123 -12.80 4.17 -10.80
CA THR A 123 -12.17 4.25 -9.48
C THR A 123 -13.19 4.75 -8.47
N LYS A 124 -13.71 3.85 -7.64
CA LYS A 124 -14.59 4.20 -6.51
C LYS A 124 -13.74 4.71 -5.34
N GLY A 125 -13.90 5.98 -5.00
CA GLY A 125 -13.14 6.60 -3.92
C GLY A 125 -13.53 8.06 -3.71
N PHE A 126 -12.73 8.74 -2.90
CA PHE A 126 -12.87 10.17 -2.60
C PHE A 126 -11.71 10.94 -3.25
N CYS A 127 -11.98 12.16 -3.71
CA CYS A 127 -10.95 13.08 -4.19
C CYS A 127 -10.60 14.03 -3.05
N GLN A 128 -9.31 14.30 -2.86
CA GLN A 128 -8.82 15.27 -1.90
C GLN A 128 -7.70 16.09 -2.54
N LEU A 129 -7.99 17.36 -2.84
CA LEU A 129 -7.03 18.29 -3.42
C LEU A 129 -6.60 19.32 -2.38
N VAL A 130 -5.29 19.54 -2.26
CA VAL A 130 -4.71 20.48 -1.30
C VAL A 130 -3.94 21.55 -2.06
N VAL A 131 -4.20 22.81 -1.75
CA VAL A 131 -3.36 23.93 -2.23
C VAL A 131 -2.29 24.21 -1.18
N SER A 132 -1.03 24.20 -1.58
CA SER A 132 0.11 24.44 -0.67
C SER A 132 1.21 25.22 -1.38
N SER A 133 1.94 26.05 -0.64
CA SER A 133 3.08 26.81 -1.17
C SER A 133 4.24 25.93 -1.64
N SER A 134 4.28 24.67 -1.21
CA SER A 134 5.32 23.70 -1.52
C SER A 134 4.68 22.35 -1.85
N LEU A 135 5.07 21.77 -2.99
CA LEU A 135 4.57 20.44 -3.38
C LEU A 135 4.90 19.38 -2.30
N ARG A 136 6.13 19.44 -1.76
CA ARG A 136 6.61 18.52 -0.71
C ARG A 136 5.74 18.58 0.53
N ASP A 137 5.44 19.79 1.02
CA ASP A 137 4.65 19.94 2.25
C ASP A 137 3.20 19.54 2.02
N GLY A 138 2.63 19.88 0.87
CA GLY A 138 1.29 19.42 0.48
C GLY A 138 1.19 17.89 0.42
N MET A 139 2.19 17.20 -0.14
CA MET A 139 2.24 15.74 -0.18
C MET A 139 2.36 15.16 1.23
N SER A 140 3.23 15.74 2.07
CA SER A 140 3.41 15.34 3.46
C SER A 140 2.11 15.46 4.27
N HIS A 141 1.37 16.56 4.10
CA HIS A 141 0.08 16.75 4.75
C HIS A 141 -0.95 15.70 4.31
N LEU A 142 -1.04 15.38 3.01
CA LEU A 142 -1.94 14.33 2.52
C LEU A 142 -1.63 12.96 3.14
N ILE A 143 -0.35 12.60 3.27
CA ILE A 143 0.07 11.34 3.88
C ILE A 143 -0.38 11.26 5.35
N GLN A 144 -0.29 12.37 6.09
CA GLN A 144 -0.54 12.41 7.52
C GLN A 144 -2.02 12.60 7.87
N SER A 145 -2.78 13.35 7.05
CA SER A 145 -4.11 13.84 7.43
C SER A 145 -5.25 13.41 6.51
N ALA A 146 -4.99 12.67 5.42
CA ALA A 146 -6.07 12.20 4.55
C ALA A 146 -6.88 11.05 5.19
N GLY A 147 -8.20 11.22 5.24
CA GLY A 147 -9.14 10.30 5.89
C GLY A 147 -9.92 10.96 7.02
N LEU A 148 -10.79 10.18 7.68
CA LEU A 148 -11.59 10.64 8.81
C LEU A 148 -11.74 9.53 9.87
N GLY A 149 -11.22 9.77 11.08
CA GLY A 149 -11.25 8.80 12.18
C GLY A 149 -10.60 7.47 11.80
N GLY A 150 -11.29 6.36 12.05
CA GLY A 150 -10.83 5.02 11.65
C GLY A 150 -10.78 4.77 10.14
N LEU A 151 -11.42 5.61 9.32
CA LEU A 151 -11.41 5.50 7.85
C LEU A 151 -10.24 6.29 7.26
N LYS A 152 -9.04 5.74 7.41
CA LYS A 152 -7.79 6.30 6.89
C LYS A 152 -7.09 5.35 5.92
N HIS A 153 -6.21 5.91 5.09
CA HIS A 153 -5.35 5.11 4.22
C HIS A 153 -4.23 4.45 5.03
N ASN A 154 -3.67 3.38 4.48
CA ASN A 154 -2.51 2.66 5.04
C ASN A 154 -1.47 2.31 3.97
N THR A 155 -1.72 2.71 2.72
CA THR A 155 -0.87 2.43 1.56
C THR A 155 -0.84 3.67 0.67
N VAL A 156 0.32 4.24 0.44
CA VAL A 156 0.53 5.32 -0.53
C VAL A 156 0.89 4.70 -1.88
N LEU A 157 0.21 5.12 -2.95
CA LEU A 157 0.50 4.71 -4.32
C LEU A 157 0.91 5.94 -5.14
N MET A 158 2.08 5.89 -5.75
CA MET A 158 2.58 6.97 -6.61
C MET A 158 3.25 6.46 -7.88
N ALA A 159 3.36 7.31 -8.89
CA ALA A 159 4.13 7.01 -10.10
C ALA A 159 5.63 7.25 -9.89
N TRP A 160 6.46 6.48 -10.58
CA TRP A 160 7.91 6.70 -10.64
C TRP A 160 8.24 8.05 -11.31
N PRO A 161 9.18 8.85 -10.78
CA PRO A 161 9.58 10.10 -11.44
C PRO A 161 10.36 9.82 -12.73
N ALA A 162 9.76 9.98 -13.90
CA ALA A 162 10.40 9.66 -15.18
C ALA A 162 11.58 10.59 -15.52
N SER A 163 11.42 11.90 -15.30
CA SER A 163 12.39 12.94 -15.66
C SER A 163 13.48 13.20 -14.62
N TRP A 164 13.72 12.26 -13.70
CA TRP A 164 14.64 12.50 -12.57
C TRP A 164 16.11 12.74 -12.96
N LYS A 165 16.49 12.32 -14.17
CA LYS A 165 17.84 12.52 -14.74
C LYS A 165 17.95 13.77 -15.62
N GLN A 166 16.86 14.49 -15.87
CA GLN A 166 16.89 15.69 -16.71
C GLN A 166 17.46 16.87 -15.91
N GLU A 167 18.36 17.63 -16.53
CA GLU A 167 19.08 18.74 -15.89
C GLU A 167 18.16 19.92 -15.52
N ASP A 168 16.99 20.03 -16.17
CA ASP A 168 16.04 21.13 -15.99
C ASP A 168 15.41 21.20 -14.59
N ASN A 169 15.45 20.10 -13.81
CA ASN A 169 14.98 20.10 -12.42
C ASN A 169 15.80 19.17 -11.52
N PRO A 170 16.92 19.67 -10.93
CA PRO A 170 17.82 18.88 -10.11
C PRO A 170 17.20 18.39 -8.79
N PHE A 171 15.99 18.86 -8.44
CA PHE A 171 15.27 18.47 -7.22
C PHE A 171 14.04 17.59 -7.47
N SER A 172 13.77 17.21 -8.72
CA SER A 172 12.60 16.39 -9.08
C SER A 172 12.55 15.04 -8.36
N TRP A 173 13.71 14.41 -8.12
CA TRP A 173 13.84 13.17 -7.35
C TRP A 173 13.73 13.39 -5.83
N LYS A 174 14.01 14.61 -5.34
CA LYS A 174 14.00 14.91 -3.90
C LYS A 174 12.59 14.78 -3.34
N ASN A 175 11.59 15.30 -4.06
CA ASN A 175 10.19 15.15 -3.67
C ASN A 175 9.78 13.66 -3.57
N PHE A 176 10.28 12.82 -4.48
CA PHE A 176 10.06 11.37 -4.41
C PHE A 176 10.70 10.76 -3.16
N VAL A 177 11.98 11.07 -2.88
CA VAL A 177 12.68 10.55 -1.69
C VAL A 177 12.03 11.04 -0.39
N ASP A 178 11.62 12.29 -0.32
CA ASP A 178 10.94 12.83 0.86
C ASP A 178 9.56 12.19 1.04
N THR A 179 8.83 11.91 -0.05
CA THR A 179 7.57 11.14 0.01
C THR A 179 7.80 9.72 0.55
N VAL A 180 8.88 9.05 0.14
CA VAL A 180 9.27 7.73 0.67
C VAL A 180 9.52 7.85 2.17
N ARG A 181 10.32 8.83 2.61
CA ARG A 181 10.65 9.06 4.02
C ARG A 181 9.41 9.35 4.87
N ASP A 182 8.53 10.23 4.39
CA ASP A 182 7.29 10.60 5.08
C ASP A 182 6.35 9.39 5.20
N THR A 183 6.25 8.57 4.14
CA THR A 183 5.43 7.34 4.15
C THR A 183 5.96 6.32 5.15
N THR A 184 7.28 6.11 5.19
CA THR A 184 7.92 5.21 6.15
C THR A 184 7.78 5.71 7.59
N ALA A 185 7.95 7.01 7.82
CA ALA A 185 7.76 7.64 9.13
C ALA A 185 6.31 7.56 9.62
N ALA A 186 5.34 7.60 8.70
CA ALA A 186 3.92 7.39 8.99
C ALA A 186 3.54 5.91 9.21
N HIS A 187 4.50 4.98 9.12
CA HIS A 187 4.28 3.53 9.20
C HIS A 187 3.24 3.01 8.19
N GLN A 188 3.26 3.56 6.98
CA GLN A 188 2.37 3.18 5.88
C GLN A 188 3.13 2.34 4.84
N ALA A 189 2.41 1.50 4.10
CA ALA A 189 2.97 0.81 2.95
C ALA A 189 3.17 1.79 1.79
N LEU A 190 4.19 1.57 0.97
CA LEU A 190 4.44 2.35 -0.25
C LEU A 190 4.39 1.44 -1.48
N LEU A 191 3.63 1.86 -2.49
CA LEU A 191 3.61 1.26 -3.82
C LEU A 191 4.07 2.30 -4.85
N VAL A 192 5.11 1.96 -5.61
CA VAL A 192 5.62 2.82 -6.68
C VAL A 192 5.41 2.13 -8.03
N ALA A 193 4.57 2.72 -8.87
CA ALA A 193 4.31 2.22 -10.21
C ALA A 193 5.28 2.84 -11.21
N LYS A 194 6.20 2.02 -11.75
CA LYS A 194 7.13 2.42 -12.80
C LYS A 194 6.56 2.14 -14.18
N ASN A 195 6.78 3.08 -15.12
CA ASN A 195 6.26 3.00 -16.50
C ASN A 195 4.73 2.83 -16.55
N VAL A 196 4.04 3.58 -15.69
CA VAL A 196 2.59 3.44 -15.48
C VAL A 196 1.78 3.71 -16.75
N ASP A 197 2.27 4.54 -17.67
CA ASP A 197 1.57 4.84 -18.92
C ASP A 197 1.45 3.63 -19.85
N SER A 198 2.32 2.64 -19.68
CA SER A 198 2.28 1.35 -20.40
C SER A 198 1.36 0.32 -19.73
N PHE A 199 0.71 0.64 -18.62
CA PHE A 199 -0.20 -0.28 -17.95
C PHE A 199 -1.50 -0.47 -18.73
N PRO A 200 -2.12 -1.65 -18.66
CA PRO A 200 -3.30 -1.96 -19.44
C PRO A 200 -4.52 -1.15 -18.97
N GLN A 201 -5.37 -0.81 -19.93
CA GLN A 201 -6.67 -0.20 -19.64
C GLN A 201 -7.65 -1.22 -19.06
N ASN A 202 -8.75 -0.72 -18.50
CA ASN A 202 -9.82 -1.57 -17.98
C ASN A 202 -10.58 -2.37 -19.05
N GLN A 203 -10.44 -2.01 -20.33
CA GLN A 203 -11.04 -2.68 -21.47
C GLN A 203 -10.15 -3.83 -21.98
N GLU A 204 -8.84 -3.69 -21.80
CA GLU A 204 -7.85 -4.66 -22.26
C GLU A 204 -7.89 -5.92 -21.38
N ARG A 205 -7.68 -7.09 -22.00
CA ARG A 205 -7.65 -8.36 -21.28
C ARG A 205 -6.50 -9.18 -21.81
N PHE A 206 -5.59 -9.57 -20.93
CA PHE A 206 -4.52 -10.45 -21.33
C PHE A 206 -5.09 -11.84 -21.68
N GLY A 207 -4.65 -12.37 -22.82
CA GLY A 207 -4.97 -13.74 -23.24
C GLY A 207 -4.27 -14.80 -22.38
N GLY A 208 -3.17 -14.41 -21.74
CA GLY A 208 -2.29 -15.19 -20.87
C GLY A 208 -1.06 -14.34 -20.53
N GLY A 209 -0.18 -14.85 -19.68
CA GLY A 209 1.03 -14.14 -19.25
C GLY A 209 1.44 -14.50 -17.83
N HIS A 210 2.48 -13.85 -17.34
CA HIS A 210 3.02 -14.09 -16.01
C HIS A 210 2.99 -12.81 -15.16
N ILE A 211 2.72 -12.97 -13.87
CA ILE A 211 2.96 -11.97 -12.84
C ILE A 211 4.09 -12.52 -11.99
N ASP A 212 5.26 -11.90 -12.12
CA ASP A 212 6.48 -12.34 -11.46
C ASP A 212 6.69 -11.53 -10.18
N VAL A 213 6.83 -12.24 -9.06
CA VAL A 213 7.03 -11.67 -7.74
C VAL A 213 8.45 -12.00 -7.29
N TRP A 214 9.28 -10.97 -7.15
CA TRP A 214 10.63 -11.11 -6.63
C TRP A 214 10.65 -10.81 -5.13
N TRP A 215 10.84 -11.85 -4.33
CA TRP A 215 10.98 -11.78 -2.88
C TRP A 215 12.45 -11.92 -2.49
N ILE A 216 13.11 -10.79 -2.28
CA ILE A 216 14.56 -10.75 -2.06
C ILE A 216 14.89 -10.92 -0.57
N VAL A 217 14.18 -10.22 0.34
CA VAL A 217 14.42 -10.34 1.79
C VAL A 217 13.14 -10.15 2.63
N HIS A 218 12.42 -9.06 2.44
CA HIS A 218 11.30 -8.66 3.32
C HIS A 218 9.93 -8.67 2.61
N ASP A 219 8.87 -8.42 3.38
CA ASP A 219 7.49 -8.16 2.92
C ASP A 219 6.77 -9.29 2.17
N GLY A 220 7.18 -10.55 2.37
CA GLY A 220 6.60 -11.70 1.66
C GLY A 220 5.06 -11.77 1.72
N GLY A 221 4.44 -11.39 2.84
CA GLY A 221 2.98 -11.39 2.98
C GLY A 221 2.27 -10.38 2.06
N MET A 222 2.78 -9.15 1.98
CA MET A 222 2.22 -8.12 1.10
C MET A 222 2.48 -8.45 -0.37
N LEU A 223 3.69 -8.92 -0.70
CA LEU A 223 4.11 -9.30 -2.05
C LEU A 223 3.29 -10.46 -2.62
N MET A 224 2.75 -11.36 -1.78
CA MET A 224 1.82 -12.40 -2.22
C MET A 224 0.37 -11.89 -2.33
N LEU A 225 -0.04 -10.97 -1.45
CA LEU A 225 -1.40 -10.46 -1.42
C LEU A 225 -1.72 -9.58 -2.64
N LEU A 226 -0.82 -8.71 -3.06
CA LEU A 226 -1.09 -7.75 -4.15
C LEU A 226 -1.39 -8.47 -5.49
N PRO A 227 -0.57 -9.42 -5.97
CA PRO A 227 -0.87 -10.19 -7.17
C PRO A 227 -2.12 -11.04 -7.03
N PHE A 228 -2.37 -11.61 -5.85
CA PHE A 228 -3.58 -12.37 -5.57
C PHE A 228 -4.83 -11.51 -5.75
N LEU A 229 -4.85 -10.28 -5.22
CA LEU A 229 -5.94 -9.33 -5.41
C LEU A 229 -6.06 -8.91 -6.88
N LEU A 230 -4.93 -8.60 -7.53
CA LEU A 230 -4.90 -8.14 -8.92
C LEU A 230 -5.49 -9.19 -9.89
N ARG A 231 -5.19 -10.49 -9.69
CA ARG A 231 -5.73 -11.62 -10.47
C ARG A 231 -7.25 -11.82 -10.33
N GLN A 232 -7.89 -11.21 -9.33
CA GLN A 232 -9.36 -11.23 -9.25
C GLN A 232 -9.99 -10.35 -10.34
N HIS A 233 -9.24 -9.37 -10.86
CA HIS A 233 -9.71 -8.50 -11.91
C HIS A 233 -9.66 -9.15 -13.30
N LYS A 234 -10.64 -8.84 -14.15
CA LYS A 234 -10.80 -9.43 -15.50
C LYS A 234 -9.60 -9.24 -16.43
N VAL A 235 -8.79 -8.20 -16.22
CA VAL A 235 -7.57 -7.89 -16.99
C VAL A 235 -6.50 -8.96 -16.75
N TRP A 236 -6.29 -9.32 -15.48
CA TRP A 236 -5.17 -10.15 -15.00
C TRP A 236 -5.56 -11.60 -14.68
N ARG A 237 -6.85 -11.92 -14.73
CA ARG A 237 -7.40 -13.23 -14.33
C ARG A 237 -6.76 -14.44 -15.03
N LYS A 238 -6.32 -14.28 -16.28
CA LYS A 238 -5.68 -15.34 -17.07
C LYS A 238 -4.16 -15.42 -16.86
N CYS A 239 -3.56 -14.48 -16.12
CA CYS A 239 -2.13 -14.51 -15.83
C CYS A 239 -1.82 -15.57 -14.78
N ARG A 240 -0.67 -16.23 -14.94
CA ARG A 240 -0.09 -17.16 -13.97
C ARG A 240 0.85 -16.41 -13.05
N MET A 241 0.96 -16.85 -11.80
CA MET A 241 1.84 -16.21 -10.83
C MET A 241 3.10 -17.02 -10.65
N ARG A 242 4.26 -16.37 -10.65
CA ARG A 242 5.56 -16.98 -10.35
C ARG A 242 6.21 -16.21 -9.21
N ILE A 243 6.74 -16.91 -8.22
CA ILE A 243 7.40 -16.35 -7.05
C ILE A 243 8.86 -16.78 -7.10
N PHE A 244 9.74 -15.80 -7.23
CA PHE A 244 11.19 -15.95 -7.18
C PHE A 244 11.64 -15.49 -5.80
N THR A 245 12.09 -16.42 -4.96
CA THR A 245 12.67 -16.10 -3.65
C THR A 245 14.19 -16.17 -3.74
N VAL A 246 14.89 -15.25 -3.09
CA VAL A 246 16.36 -15.23 -3.10
C VAL A 246 16.89 -15.99 -1.89
N ALA A 247 17.85 -16.89 -2.11
CA ALA A 247 18.61 -17.58 -1.06
C ALA A 247 20.10 -17.24 -1.17
N GLN A 248 20.80 -17.27 -0.04
CA GLN A 248 22.25 -17.23 0.00
C GLN A 248 22.82 -18.65 -0.23
N VAL A 249 24.09 -18.74 -0.61
CA VAL A 249 24.77 -20.02 -0.94
C VAL A 249 24.70 -21.03 0.21
N ASP A 250 24.68 -20.53 1.44
CA ASP A 250 24.64 -21.36 2.65
C ASP A 250 23.22 -21.62 3.16
N ASP A 251 22.17 -21.15 2.49
CA ASP A 251 20.77 -21.43 2.82
C ASP A 251 20.33 -22.78 2.24
N ASN A 252 19.37 -23.43 2.89
CA ASN A 252 18.78 -24.66 2.35
C ASN A 252 17.69 -24.33 1.30
N SER A 253 18.13 -24.04 0.07
CA SER A 253 17.26 -23.73 -1.08
C SER A 253 16.18 -24.78 -1.33
N ILE A 254 16.50 -26.07 -1.14
CA ILE A 254 15.57 -27.18 -1.36
C ILE A 254 14.45 -27.17 -0.31
N GLN A 255 14.79 -27.01 0.96
CA GLN A 255 13.80 -26.95 2.04
C GLN A 255 12.94 -25.69 1.91
N MET A 256 13.55 -24.54 1.61
CA MET A 256 12.82 -23.30 1.41
C MET A 256 11.78 -23.41 0.29
N LYS A 257 12.15 -24.01 -0.85
CA LYS A 257 11.21 -24.27 -1.95
C LYS A 257 10.02 -25.12 -1.50
N LYS A 258 10.28 -26.22 -0.78
CA LYS A 258 9.23 -27.12 -0.28
C LYS A 258 8.30 -26.42 0.70
N ASP A 259 8.86 -25.69 1.66
CA ASP A 259 8.09 -24.98 2.67
C ASP A 259 7.18 -23.91 2.04
N LEU A 260 7.68 -23.17 1.06
CA LEU A 260 6.90 -22.16 0.33
C LEU A 260 5.78 -22.81 -0.51
N GLN A 261 6.03 -23.95 -1.14
CA GLN A 261 4.99 -24.69 -1.87
C GLN A 261 3.88 -25.17 -0.93
N VAL A 262 4.23 -25.74 0.23
CA VAL A 262 3.28 -26.17 1.25
C VAL A 262 2.47 -24.98 1.77
N PHE A 263 3.13 -23.85 2.02
CA PHE A 263 2.49 -22.62 2.46
C PHE A 263 1.43 -22.12 1.47
N LEU A 264 1.79 -22.00 0.19
CA LEU A 264 0.88 -21.55 -0.86
C LEU A 264 -0.30 -22.51 -1.04
N TYR A 265 -0.05 -23.82 -0.90
CA TYR A 265 -1.09 -24.84 -0.92
C TYR A 265 -2.12 -24.62 0.20
N HIS A 266 -1.68 -24.38 1.43
CA HIS A 266 -2.59 -24.09 2.55
C HIS A 266 -3.39 -22.79 2.38
N LEU A 267 -2.80 -21.79 1.72
CA LEU A 267 -3.49 -20.53 1.38
C LEU A 267 -4.36 -20.63 0.12
N ARG A 268 -4.32 -21.75 -0.60
CA ARG A 268 -5.01 -21.95 -1.89
C ARG A 268 -4.58 -20.93 -2.95
N ILE A 269 -3.31 -20.53 -2.91
CA ILE A 269 -2.72 -19.62 -3.88
C ILE A 269 -2.00 -20.46 -4.93
N SER A 270 -2.48 -20.41 -6.18
CA SER A 270 -1.82 -21.08 -7.31
C SER A 270 -0.69 -20.22 -7.86
N ALA A 271 0.55 -20.61 -7.56
CA ALA A 271 1.77 -19.98 -8.03
C ALA A 271 2.89 -21.02 -8.25
N GLU A 272 3.78 -20.75 -9.20
CA GLU A 272 5.05 -21.46 -9.36
C GLU A 272 6.08 -20.83 -8.43
N VAL A 273 6.91 -21.64 -7.75
CA VAL A 273 7.96 -21.17 -6.83
C VAL A 273 9.33 -21.57 -7.35
N GLU A 274 10.21 -20.59 -7.46
CA GLU A 274 11.61 -20.75 -7.84
C GLU A 274 12.49 -20.08 -6.79
N VAL A 275 13.57 -20.78 -6.42
CA VAL A 275 14.57 -20.26 -5.48
C VAL A 275 15.79 -19.90 -6.31
N VAL A 276 16.20 -18.65 -6.23
CA VAL A 276 17.35 -18.10 -6.96
C VAL A 276 18.46 -17.86 -5.96
N GLU A 277 19.60 -18.50 -6.18
CA GLU A 277 20.79 -18.31 -5.33
C GLU A 277 21.54 -17.07 -5.79
N MET A 278 21.84 -16.16 -4.84
CA MET A 278 22.58 -14.93 -5.09
C MET A 278 23.72 -14.77 -4.08
N VAL A 279 24.80 -14.12 -4.52
CA VAL A 279 25.95 -13.83 -3.67
C VAL A 279 25.65 -12.62 -2.79
N GLU A 280 26.17 -12.61 -1.56
CA GLU A 280 25.88 -11.57 -0.56
C GLU A 280 26.18 -10.14 -1.05
N ASN A 281 27.21 -9.94 -1.87
CA ASN A 281 27.57 -8.64 -2.42
C ASN A 281 26.43 -8.02 -3.24
N ASP A 282 25.69 -8.84 -3.99
CA ASP A 282 24.62 -8.39 -4.90
C ASP A 282 23.36 -7.96 -4.11
N ILE A 283 23.17 -8.49 -2.90
CA ILE A 283 22.02 -8.24 -2.04
C ILE A 283 22.37 -7.48 -0.75
N SER A 284 23.60 -6.98 -0.65
CA SER A 284 24.17 -6.32 0.54
C SER A 284 23.31 -5.17 1.07
N ALA A 285 22.71 -4.38 0.17
CA ALA A 285 21.79 -3.30 0.50
C ALA A 285 20.53 -3.77 1.26
N PHE A 286 20.13 -5.03 1.08
CA PHE A 286 18.96 -5.62 1.72
C PHE A 286 19.30 -6.50 2.93
N THR A 287 20.53 -7.01 3.02
CA THR A 287 20.95 -7.89 4.13
C THR A 287 21.45 -7.10 5.36
N TYR A 288 21.99 -5.89 5.17
CA TYR A 288 22.56 -5.10 6.28
C TYR A 288 21.51 -4.66 7.32
N GLU A 289 20.32 -4.24 6.88
CA GLU A 289 19.22 -3.82 7.78
C GLU A 289 18.41 -4.98 8.37
N ARG A 290 18.68 -6.21 7.89
CA ARG A 290 17.87 -7.41 8.15
C ARG A 290 17.79 -7.76 9.64
N THR A 291 18.92 -7.77 10.34
CA THR A 291 18.99 -8.29 11.73
C THR A 291 18.21 -7.44 12.73
N LEU A 292 18.33 -6.10 12.66
CA LEU A 292 17.66 -5.20 13.60
C LEU A 292 16.14 -5.19 13.40
N MET A 293 15.69 -5.13 12.14
CA MET A 293 14.27 -5.10 11.77
C MET A 293 13.58 -6.44 12.07
N MET A 294 14.27 -7.57 11.90
CA MET A 294 13.75 -8.91 12.23
C MET A 294 13.46 -9.06 13.73
N GLU A 295 14.36 -8.57 14.60
CA GLU A 295 14.17 -8.65 16.05
C GLU A 295 12.97 -7.82 16.52
N GLN A 296 12.85 -6.58 16.03
CA GLN A 296 11.69 -5.73 16.32
C GLN A 296 10.38 -6.38 15.88
N ARG A 297 10.35 -6.95 14.67
CA ARG A 297 9.20 -7.69 14.16
C ARG A 297 8.83 -8.88 15.04
N SER A 298 9.82 -9.67 15.47
CA SER A 298 9.61 -10.83 16.35
C SER A 298 9.03 -10.43 17.70
N GLN A 299 9.48 -9.30 18.27
CA GLN A 299 8.91 -8.73 19.49
C GLN A 299 7.45 -8.29 19.30
N MET A 300 7.13 -7.63 18.19
CA MET A 300 5.77 -7.21 17.87
C MET A 300 4.82 -8.41 17.71
N LEU A 301 5.25 -9.47 17.03
CA LEU A 301 4.46 -10.69 16.86
C LEU A 301 4.18 -11.41 18.19
N LYS A 302 5.13 -11.38 19.13
CA LYS A 302 4.92 -11.91 20.49
C LYS A 302 3.88 -11.11 21.27
N GLN A 303 3.85 -9.78 21.11
CA GLN A 303 2.84 -8.92 21.74
C GLN A 303 1.42 -9.19 21.20
N MET A 304 1.29 -9.63 19.95
CA MET A 304 -0.01 -9.93 19.33
C MET A 304 -0.65 -11.25 19.78
N GLN A 305 0.03 -12.06 20.62
CA GLN A 305 -0.49 -13.34 21.14
C GLN A 305 -1.06 -14.29 20.07
N LEU A 306 -0.41 -14.34 18.90
CA LEU A 306 -0.85 -15.19 17.79
C LEU A 306 -0.80 -16.67 18.16
N SER A 307 -1.85 -17.42 17.80
CA SER A 307 -1.85 -18.88 17.92
C SER A 307 -0.86 -19.52 16.94
N LYS A 308 -0.38 -20.73 17.24
CA LYS A 308 0.59 -21.47 16.39
C LYS A 308 0.12 -21.59 14.94
N ASN A 309 -1.17 -21.89 14.73
CA ASN A 309 -1.77 -21.97 13.39
C ASN A 309 -1.77 -20.64 12.64
N GLU A 310 -1.69 -19.52 13.36
CA GLU A 310 -1.68 -18.17 12.80
C GLU A 310 -0.26 -17.76 12.41
N GLN A 311 0.72 -18.11 13.24
CA GLN A 311 2.14 -17.93 12.94
C GLN A 311 2.56 -18.72 11.70
N GLU A 312 2.07 -19.96 11.54
CA GLU A 312 2.33 -20.78 10.35
C GLU A 312 1.70 -20.20 9.06
N ARG A 313 0.78 -19.23 9.18
CA ARG A 313 0.18 -18.51 8.04
C ARG A 313 0.87 -17.18 7.72
N GLU A 314 1.92 -16.81 8.46
CA GLU A 314 2.73 -15.63 8.18
C GLU A 314 3.89 -16.00 7.26
N ALA A 315 3.80 -15.57 5.99
CA ALA A 315 4.76 -15.90 4.94
C ALA A 315 6.22 -15.64 5.34
N GLN A 316 6.48 -14.49 5.96
CA GLN A 316 7.84 -14.10 6.32
C GLN A 316 8.46 -15.06 7.34
N LEU A 317 7.68 -15.59 8.31
CA LEU A 317 8.24 -16.47 9.34
C LEU A 317 8.79 -17.77 8.74
N ILE A 318 8.28 -18.20 7.60
CA ILE A 318 8.75 -19.38 6.88
C ILE A 318 10.09 -19.12 6.20
N HIS A 319 10.24 -17.95 5.58
CA HIS A 319 11.52 -17.52 5.01
C HIS A 319 12.56 -17.29 6.09
N ASP A 320 12.18 -16.60 7.18
CA ASP A 320 13.06 -16.33 8.31
C ASP A 320 13.54 -17.63 8.96
N ARG A 321 12.69 -18.67 9.09
CA ARG A 321 13.11 -19.98 9.62
C ARG A 321 14.22 -20.63 8.79
N ASN A 322 14.16 -20.48 7.47
CA ASN A 322 15.12 -21.09 6.55
C ASN A 322 16.41 -20.27 6.40
N THR A 323 16.41 -19.02 6.87
CA THR A 323 17.58 -18.10 6.85
C THR A 323 18.15 -17.82 8.27
N ALA A 324 17.47 -18.24 9.34
CA ALA A 324 17.82 -17.96 10.74
C ALA A 324 19.14 -18.59 11.22
N SER A 325 19.59 -19.67 10.59
CA SER A 325 20.88 -20.32 10.91
C SER A 325 22.06 -19.35 10.81
N HIS A 326 21.94 -18.34 9.93
CA HIS A 326 22.96 -17.32 9.68
C HIS A 326 22.92 -16.15 10.65
N THR A 327 21.74 -15.78 11.16
CA THR A 327 21.60 -14.67 12.12
C THR A 327 22.36 -14.97 13.42
N ALA A 328 22.37 -16.23 13.85
CA ALA A 328 23.13 -16.66 15.02
C ALA A 328 24.65 -16.72 14.77
N ALA A 329 25.09 -17.01 13.54
CA ALA A 329 26.50 -17.05 13.17
C ALA A 329 27.10 -15.63 12.97
N ALA A 330 26.34 -14.74 12.32
CA ALA A 330 26.70 -13.33 12.14
C ALA A 330 26.67 -12.53 13.46
N ALA A 331 25.74 -12.83 14.38
CA ALA A 331 25.71 -12.22 15.71
C ALA A 331 26.79 -12.76 16.67
N ARG A 332 27.27 -14.00 16.47
CA ARG A 332 28.37 -14.60 17.26
C ARG A 332 29.75 -14.16 16.81
N THR A 333 29.90 -13.65 15.58
CA THR A 333 31.15 -13.08 15.11
C THR A 333 31.22 -11.58 15.42
N GLN A 334 31.44 -11.25 16.70
CA GLN A 334 32.27 -10.09 17.00
C GLN A 334 33.64 -10.38 16.36
N ALA A 335 33.92 -9.72 15.24
CA ALA A 335 35.11 -9.97 14.45
C ALA A 335 36.38 -9.64 15.27
N PRO A 336 37.43 -10.49 15.27
CA PRO A 336 38.77 -10.04 15.61
C PRO A 336 39.22 -8.98 14.59
N PRO A 337 40.10 -8.03 14.96
CA PRO A 337 40.47 -6.94 14.09
C PRO A 337 41.37 -7.48 12.97
N THR A 338 40.79 -7.62 11.79
CA THR A 338 41.53 -7.79 10.54
C THR A 338 41.12 -6.66 9.60
N PRO A 339 42.08 -6.01 8.92
CA PRO A 339 41.77 -4.95 7.96
C PRO A 339 41.14 -5.61 6.72
N ASP A 340 40.34 -4.86 5.97
CA ASP A 340 39.64 -5.27 4.73
C ASP A 340 38.22 -5.85 4.89
N LYS A 341 37.44 -5.37 5.86
CA LYS A 341 35.97 -5.35 5.70
C LYS A 341 35.59 -4.09 4.93
N VAL A 342 35.39 -4.20 3.62
CA VAL A 342 34.84 -3.13 2.79
C VAL A 342 33.52 -2.68 3.41
N GLN A 343 33.53 -1.50 4.03
CA GLN A 343 32.35 -0.94 4.68
C GLN A 343 31.42 -0.41 3.57
N MET A 344 30.44 -1.23 3.18
CA MET A 344 29.44 -0.87 2.19
C MET A 344 28.60 0.29 2.73
N THR A 345 28.84 1.49 2.20
CA THR A 345 28.19 2.73 2.64
C THR A 345 27.55 3.43 1.44
N TRP A 346 26.44 4.13 1.70
CA TRP A 346 25.68 4.86 0.67
C TRP A 346 26.37 6.16 0.22
N THR A 347 27.50 6.54 0.82
CA THR A 347 28.25 7.77 0.53
C THR A 347 29.62 7.44 -0.04
N ARG A 348 30.00 8.11 -1.14
CA ARG A 348 31.30 7.93 -1.82
C ARG A 348 32.51 8.34 -0.99
N GLU A 349 32.31 9.11 0.08
CA GLU A 349 33.40 9.82 0.77
C GLU A 349 34.39 8.93 1.54
N LYS A 350 34.10 7.64 1.75
CA LYS A 350 35.08 6.70 2.34
C LYS A 350 35.94 5.95 1.33
N LEU A 351 35.63 5.99 0.04
CA LEU A 351 36.31 5.19 -0.98
C LEU A 351 37.63 5.82 -1.49
N ILE A 352 37.95 7.04 -1.05
CA ILE A 352 39.15 7.80 -1.45
C ILE A 352 40.15 7.93 -0.28
N ALA A 353 39.82 7.38 0.90
CA ALA A 353 40.64 7.46 2.11
C ALA A 353 41.32 6.13 2.50
N GLU A 354 41.30 5.14 1.61
CA GLU A 354 42.16 3.96 1.61
C GLU A 354 42.95 3.96 0.29
#